data_AF-A0A957UDM1-F1
#
_entry.id   AF-A0A957UDM1-F1
#
_cell.length_a   1.000
_cell.length_b   1.000
_cell.length_c   1.000
_cell.angle_alpha   90.00
_cell.angle_beta   90.00
_cell.angle_gamma   90.00
#
_symmetry.space_group_name_H-M   'P 1'
#
loop_
_entity.id
_entity.type
_entity.pdbx_description
1 polymer ?
#
loop_
_entity_poly.entity_id
_entity_poly.type
_entity_poly.pdbx_seq_one_letter_code
_entity_poly.pdbx_strand_id
1 'polypeptide(L)'
;AREVCGTPYTLDTGTGMGRVVQDCEYEIYDDYCSYMTTQWGIVDTVVRRGVGLAPEWPGATLASGQELGQRNERYVCVVAVDGKQYDFPLRTVDAYEQCEPGSQWSISINGLGDVVEAKRVE
;
A
#
# COMPACT_ATOMS: atom_id res chain seq x y z
N ALA A 1 8.24 25.81 -33.66
CA ALA A 1 8.20 24.50 -34.34
C ALA A 1 9.62 24.15 -34.78
N ARG A 2 10.03 22.90 -34.59
CA ARG A 2 11.31 22.36 -35.05
C ARG A 2 11.03 21.26 -36.04
N GLU A 3 11.56 21.39 -37.24
CA GLU A 3 11.52 20.32 -38.24
C GLU A 3 12.58 19.26 -37.88
N VAL A 4 12.14 18.03 -37.73
CA VAL A 4 13.00 16.88 -37.43
C VAL A 4 12.82 15.87 -38.56
N CYS A 5 13.87 15.68 -39.34
CA CYS A 5 13.87 14.74 -40.45
C CYS A 5 14.51 13.41 -40.06
N GLY A 6 13.88 12.31 -40.49
CA GLY A 6 14.40 10.96 -40.39
C GLY A 6 15.57 10.71 -41.34
N THR A 7 16.11 9.50 -41.35
CA THR A 7 17.21 9.14 -42.28
C THR A 7 16.63 8.91 -43.69
N PRO A 8 17.20 9.49 -44.76
CA PRO A 8 16.73 9.27 -46.12
C PRO A 8 16.79 7.79 -46.52
N TYR A 9 15.81 7.34 -47.30
CA TYR A 9 15.77 5.98 -47.86
C TYR A 9 15.28 5.98 -49.31
N THR A 10 15.68 4.96 -50.08
CA THR A 10 15.33 4.85 -51.50
C THR A 10 14.08 3.99 -51.68
N LEU A 11 13.04 4.58 -52.24
CA LEU A 11 11.80 3.92 -52.62
C LEU A 11 11.86 3.48 -54.09
N ASP A 12 11.73 2.19 -54.35
CA ASP A 12 11.63 1.65 -55.71
C ASP A 12 10.20 1.80 -56.22
N THR A 13 10.01 2.57 -57.31
CA THR A 13 8.71 2.81 -57.93
C THR A 13 8.40 1.86 -59.09
N GLY A 14 9.21 0.83 -59.32
CA GLY A 14 9.01 -0.17 -60.38
C GLY A 14 9.31 0.33 -61.80
N THR A 15 9.88 1.53 -61.94
CA THR A 15 10.22 2.18 -63.21
C THR A 15 11.69 1.99 -63.62
N GLY A 16 12.46 1.24 -62.82
CA GLY A 16 13.89 1.02 -63.03
C GLY A 16 14.80 2.14 -62.50
N MET A 17 14.25 3.17 -61.86
CA MET A 17 14.99 4.20 -61.13
C MET A 17 14.41 4.37 -59.72
N GLY A 18 15.25 4.28 -58.70
CA GLY A 18 14.85 4.48 -57.30
C GLY A 18 14.71 5.97 -56.94
N ARG A 19 13.72 6.30 -56.12
CA ARG A 19 13.48 7.67 -55.62
C ARG A 19 13.92 7.78 -54.17
N VAL A 20 14.85 8.67 -53.87
CA VAL A 20 15.23 8.96 -52.48
C VAL A 20 14.14 9.83 -51.83
N VAL A 21 13.62 9.36 -50.71
CA VAL A 21 12.60 10.02 -49.89
C VAL A 21 13.18 10.22 -48.48
N GLN A 22 12.80 11.32 -47.84
CA GLN A 22 13.14 11.60 -46.45
C GLN A 22 11.91 12.18 -45.76
N ASP A 23 11.44 11.51 -44.73
CA ASP A 23 10.27 11.96 -43.97
C ASP A 23 10.71 12.98 -42.92
N CYS A 24 10.02 14.11 -42.88
CA CYS A 24 10.24 15.17 -41.89
C CYS A 24 8.95 15.46 -41.14
N GLU A 25 9.03 15.48 -39.81
CA GLU A 25 7.92 15.85 -38.94
C GLU A 25 8.22 17.19 -38.26
N TYR A 26 7.18 17.99 -38.06
CA TYR A 26 7.30 19.29 -37.39
C TYR A 26 6.82 19.16 -35.94
N GLU A 27 7.77 19.17 -35.00
CA GLU A 27 7.46 19.23 -33.57
C GLU A 27 7.09 20.67 -33.20
N ILE A 28 5.85 20.88 -32.76
CA ILE A 28 5.42 22.16 -32.18
C ILE A 28 5.57 22.04 -30.67
N TYR A 29 6.53 22.77 -30.09
CA TYR A 29 6.62 22.91 -28.64
C TYR A 29 5.42 23.72 -28.18
N ASP A 30 4.52 23.07 -27.45
CA ASP A 30 3.46 23.73 -26.70
C ASP A 30 3.88 23.84 -25.24
N ASP A 31 3.49 24.93 -24.58
CA ASP A 31 3.79 25.11 -23.17
C ASP A 31 2.89 24.17 -22.35
N TYR A 32 3.49 23.20 -21.65
CA TYR A 32 2.73 22.33 -20.75
C TYR A 32 2.08 23.15 -19.64
N CYS A 33 0.75 23.00 -19.48
CA CYS A 33 0.05 23.58 -18.34
C CYS A 33 0.55 22.98 -17.03
N SER A 34 1.26 23.78 -16.22
CA SER A 34 1.57 23.43 -14.84
C SER A 34 0.40 23.79 -13.92
N TYR A 35 -0.01 22.88 -13.06
CA TYR A 35 -0.99 23.14 -12.01
C TYR A 35 -0.41 22.81 -10.64
N MET A 36 -0.89 23.52 -9.61
CA MET A 36 -0.59 23.23 -8.21
C MET A 36 -1.86 22.73 -7.53
N THR A 37 -1.71 21.71 -6.69
CA THR A 37 -2.80 21.18 -5.86
C THR A 37 -2.39 21.20 -4.39
N THR A 38 -3.36 21.45 -3.51
CA THR A 38 -3.15 21.29 -2.07
C THR A 38 -3.23 19.81 -1.73
N GLN A 39 -2.20 19.28 -1.08
CA GLN A 39 -2.17 17.92 -0.58
C GLN A 39 -2.22 17.92 0.94
N TRP A 40 -3.03 17.03 1.51
CA TRP A 40 -3.04 16.77 2.94
C TRP A 40 -1.68 16.22 3.40
N GLY A 41 -1.09 16.89 4.40
CA GLY A 41 0.10 16.43 5.10
C GLY A 41 -0.27 15.82 6.46
N ILE A 42 0.53 14.86 6.92
CA ILE A 42 0.38 14.31 8.27
C ILE A 42 0.94 15.35 9.25
N VAL A 43 0.08 15.88 10.12
CA VAL A 43 0.45 16.85 11.16
C VAL A 43 0.73 16.19 12.50
N ASP A 44 0.05 15.08 12.81
CA ASP A 44 0.21 14.31 14.05
C ASP A 44 -0.23 12.84 13.85
N THR A 45 0.22 11.94 14.73
CA THR A 45 -0.21 10.55 14.81
C THR A 45 -0.44 10.17 16.26
N VAL A 46 -1.70 10.02 16.65
CA VAL A 46 -2.10 9.57 17.99
C VAL A 46 -2.14 8.04 18.06
N VAL A 47 -1.66 7.48 19.16
CA VAL A 47 -1.57 6.02 19.35
C VAL A 47 -2.15 5.64 20.72
N ARG A 48 -3.03 4.64 20.74
CA ARG A 48 -3.50 3.97 21.95
C ARG A 48 -2.89 2.57 22.02
N ARG A 49 -2.39 2.18 23.19
CA ARG A 49 -1.94 0.82 23.51
C ARG A 49 -2.65 0.38 24.78
N GLY A 50 -3.01 -0.89 24.86
CA GLY A 50 -3.74 -1.44 25.99
C GLY A 50 -3.70 -2.96 26.02
N VAL A 51 -4.34 -3.51 27.04
CA VAL A 51 -4.53 -4.95 27.25
C VAL A 51 -6.00 -5.22 27.56
N GLY A 52 -6.44 -6.46 27.37
CA GLY A 52 -7.83 -6.85 27.57
C GLY A 52 -8.67 -6.71 26.29
N LEU A 53 -9.95 -7.04 26.39
CA LEU A 53 -10.82 -7.29 25.23
C LEU A 53 -11.72 -6.11 24.85
N ALA A 54 -11.34 -4.89 25.25
CA ALA A 54 -12.08 -3.67 24.91
C ALA A 54 -11.15 -2.67 24.20
N PRO A 55 -10.77 -2.94 22.93
CA PRO A 55 -9.94 -2.03 22.17
C PRO A 55 -10.71 -0.73 21.85
N GLU A 56 -10.00 0.39 21.88
CA GLU A 56 -10.58 1.70 21.58
C GLU A 56 -9.65 2.53 20.71
N TRP A 57 -10.22 3.35 19.84
CA TRP A 57 -9.45 4.31 19.06
C TRP A 57 -8.87 5.40 19.96
N PRO A 58 -7.62 5.85 19.73
CA PRO A 58 -7.12 7.03 20.40
C PRO A 58 -8.01 8.24 20.10
N GLY A 59 -8.31 9.02 21.13
CA GLY A 59 -8.95 10.31 20.96
C GLY A 59 -8.05 11.25 20.17
N ALA A 60 -8.64 12.00 19.25
CA ALA A 60 -7.97 13.08 18.52
C ALA A 60 -8.80 14.36 18.66
N THR A 61 -8.12 15.49 18.84
CA THR A 61 -8.75 16.81 18.83
C THR A 61 -8.35 17.52 17.54
N LEU A 62 -9.32 17.81 16.68
CA LEU A 62 -9.06 18.44 15.38
C LEU A 62 -9.11 19.96 15.50
N ALA A 63 -8.06 20.64 15.03
CA ALA A 63 -8.11 22.07 14.77
C ALA A 63 -8.81 22.37 13.43
N SER A 64 -9.13 23.64 13.17
CA SER A 64 -9.64 24.06 11.88
C SER A 64 -8.63 23.73 10.76
N GLY A 65 -9.10 23.10 9.68
CA GLY A 65 -8.24 22.63 8.60
C GLY A 65 -7.45 21.35 8.94
N GLN A 66 -7.90 20.56 9.92
CA GLN A 66 -7.39 19.20 10.18
C GLN A 66 -8.50 18.17 10.02
N GLU A 67 -8.13 16.99 9.55
CA GLU A 67 -9.02 15.84 9.41
C GLU A 67 -8.33 14.58 9.94
N LEU A 68 -9.14 13.58 10.29
CA LEU A 68 -8.61 12.26 10.63
C LEU A 68 -8.02 11.62 9.37
N GLY A 69 -6.75 11.24 9.46
CA GLY A 69 -6.08 10.46 8.43
C GLY A 69 -6.47 8.98 8.45
N GLN A 70 -5.63 8.18 7.79
CA GLN A 70 -5.76 6.72 7.81
C GLN A 70 -5.63 6.18 9.23
N ARG A 71 -6.42 5.15 9.52
CA ARG A 71 -6.41 4.44 10.79
C ARG A 71 -5.83 3.06 10.59
N ASN A 72 -4.92 2.68 11.47
CA ASN A 72 -4.33 1.35 11.52
C ASN A 72 -4.52 0.78 12.93
N GLU A 73 -4.85 -0.50 13.00
CA GLU A 73 -5.02 -1.26 14.23
C GLU A 73 -4.14 -2.50 14.20
N ARG A 74 -3.69 -2.94 15.37
CA ARG A 74 -2.93 -4.18 15.54
C ARG A 74 -3.43 -4.88 16.78
N TYR A 75 -3.99 -6.07 16.57
CA TYR A 75 -4.45 -6.95 17.62
C TYR A 75 -3.43 -8.07 17.85
N VAL A 76 -3.15 -8.40 19.10
CA VAL A 76 -2.24 -9.48 19.46
C VAL A 76 -2.88 -10.32 20.56
N CYS A 77 -3.08 -11.61 20.29
CA CYS A 77 -3.46 -12.61 21.27
C CYS A 77 -2.20 -13.31 21.77
N VAL A 78 -2.06 -13.49 23.08
CA VAL A 78 -0.91 -14.20 23.65
C VAL A 78 -1.33 -15.61 24.03
N VAL A 79 -0.72 -16.60 23.38
CA VAL A 79 -1.01 -18.02 23.63
C VAL A 79 0.16 -18.67 24.35
N ALA A 80 -0.12 -19.51 25.35
CA ALA A 80 0.91 -20.26 26.07
C ALA A 80 0.89 -21.73 25.64
N VAL A 81 2.04 -22.25 25.19
CA VAL A 81 2.27 -23.67 24.85
C VAL A 81 3.50 -24.15 25.59
N ASP A 82 3.35 -25.21 26.40
CA ASP A 82 4.44 -25.82 27.21
C ASP A 82 5.25 -24.80 28.02
N GLY A 83 4.57 -23.78 28.58
CA GLY A 83 5.18 -22.72 29.37
C GLY A 83 5.85 -21.60 28.57
N LYS A 84 5.81 -21.64 27.23
CA LYS A 84 6.30 -20.57 26.35
C LYS A 84 5.14 -19.75 25.81
N GLN A 85 5.29 -18.43 25.78
CA GLN A 85 4.31 -17.51 25.21
C GLN A 85 4.63 -17.21 23.75
N TYR A 86 3.58 -17.11 22.94
CA TYR A 86 3.65 -16.74 21.54
C TYR A 86 2.66 -15.59 21.28
N ASP A 87 3.17 -14.54 20.66
CA ASP A 87 2.36 -13.40 20.20
C ASP A 87 1.74 -13.76 18.87
N PHE A 88 0.40 -13.77 18.82
CA PHE A 88 -0.35 -14.08 17.63
C PHE A 88 -1.08 -12.84 17.10
N PRO A 89 -0.67 -12.29 15.94
CA PRO A 89 -1.34 -11.13 15.36
C PRO A 89 -2.70 -11.54 14.78
N LEU A 90 -3.73 -10.82 15.21
CA LEU A 90 -5.10 -10.99 14.75
C LEU A 90 -5.47 -9.89 13.75
N ARG A 91 -6.30 -10.26 12.77
CA ARG A 91 -6.67 -9.37 11.65
C ARG A 91 -7.96 -8.60 11.88
N THR A 92 -8.78 -9.01 12.84
CA THR A 92 -10.09 -8.41 13.11
C THR A 92 -10.31 -8.27 14.61
N VAL A 93 -11.12 -7.28 14.98
CA VAL A 93 -11.54 -7.06 16.37
C VAL A 93 -12.35 -8.24 16.90
N ASP A 94 -13.25 -8.81 16.10
CA ASP A 94 -14.07 -9.97 16.52
C ASP A 94 -13.22 -11.18 16.92
N ALA A 95 -12.10 -11.41 16.23
CA ALA A 95 -11.20 -12.51 16.57
C ALA A 95 -10.34 -12.18 17.79
N TYR A 96 -10.03 -10.90 18.01
CA TYR A 96 -9.34 -10.41 19.20
C TYR A 96 -10.19 -10.55 20.46
N GLU A 97 -11.46 -10.18 20.39
CA GLU A 97 -12.41 -10.29 21.51
C GLU A 97 -12.65 -11.74 21.94
N GLN A 98 -12.41 -12.72 21.07
CA GLN A 98 -12.46 -14.14 21.41
C GLN A 98 -11.21 -14.68 22.12
N CYS A 99 -10.13 -13.91 22.22
CA CYS A 99 -8.89 -14.26 22.92
C CYS A 99 -9.04 -14.11 24.44
N GLU A 100 -10.08 -14.75 25.00
CA GLU A 100 -10.33 -14.76 26.43
C GLU A 100 -9.26 -15.58 27.18
N PRO A 101 -8.84 -15.16 28.37
CA PRO A 101 -7.98 -15.99 29.22
C PRO A 101 -8.58 -17.38 29.42
N GLY A 102 -7.82 -18.42 29.08
CA GLY A 102 -8.26 -19.82 29.16
C GLY A 102 -8.96 -20.37 27.92
N SER A 103 -9.22 -19.54 26.90
CA SER A 103 -9.67 -20.03 25.59
C SER A 103 -8.62 -20.95 24.95
N GLN A 104 -9.10 -21.95 24.21
CA GLN A 104 -8.24 -22.93 23.54
C GLN A 104 -8.09 -22.59 22.06
N TRP A 105 -6.86 -22.69 21.58
CA TRP A 105 -6.50 -22.35 20.21
C TRP A 105 -5.59 -23.42 19.62
N SER A 106 -5.89 -23.83 18.39
CA SER A 106 -4.99 -24.61 17.56
C SER A 106 -4.09 -23.64 16.80
N ILE A 107 -2.79 -23.67 17.06
CA ILE A 107 -1.79 -22.79 16.43
C ILE A 107 -0.84 -23.59 15.54
N SER A 108 -0.48 -23.04 14.38
CA SER A 108 0.57 -23.57 13.51
C SER A 108 1.79 -22.69 13.57
N ILE A 109 2.93 -23.28 13.87
CA ILE A 109 4.23 -22.60 13.99
C ILE A 109 5.12 -23.04 12.83
N ASN A 110 5.77 -22.08 12.17
CA ASN A 110 6.73 -22.38 11.10
C ASN A 110 8.07 -22.91 11.66
N GLY A 111 8.98 -23.35 10.78
CA GLY A 111 10.30 -23.85 11.19
C GLY A 111 11.23 -22.80 11.82
N LEU A 112 10.86 -21.51 11.80
CA LEU A 112 11.60 -20.39 12.41
C LEU A 112 11.06 -20.02 13.81
N GLY A 113 9.93 -20.60 14.22
CA GLY A 113 9.29 -20.34 15.52
C GLY A 113 8.17 -19.30 15.49
N ASP A 114 7.80 -18.77 14.33
CA ASP A 114 6.69 -17.83 14.20
C ASP A 114 5.35 -18.55 14.06
N VAL A 115 4.32 -18.02 14.72
CA VAL A 115 2.94 -18.49 14.52
C VAL A 115 2.42 -17.98 13.18
N VAL A 116 2.04 -18.90 12.28
CA VAL A 116 1.54 -18.59 10.93
C VAL A 116 0.03 -18.76 10.79
N GLU A 117 -0.60 -19.52 11.68
CA GLU A 117 -2.05 -19.73 11.71
C GLU A 117 -2.51 -19.96 13.15
N ALA A 118 -3.69 -19.47 13.51
CA ALA A 118 -4.39 -19.90 14.71
C ALA A 118 -5.90 -19.96 14.47
N LYS A 119 -6.53 -20.98 15.04
CA LYS A 119 -7.98 -21.17 15.01
C LYS A 119 -8.46 -21.48 16.41
N ARG A 120 -9.54 -20.83 16.84
CA ARG A 120 -10.21 -21.16 18.10
C ARG A 120 -10.70 -22.60 18.03
N VAL A 121 -10.47 -23.35 19.10
CA VAL A 121 -11.04 -24.68 19.30
C VAL A 121 -12.38 -24.46 19.99
N GLU A 122 -13.46 -24.97 19.39
CA GLU A 122 -14.79 -24.98 19.99
C GLU A 122 -14.91 -26.03 21.11
#